data_AF-A0A413V590-F1
#
_entry.id   AF-A0A413V590-F1
#
_cell.length_a   1.000
_cell.length_b   1.000
_cell.length_c   1.000
_cell.angle_alpha   90.00
_cell.angle_beta   90.00
_cell.angle_gamma   90.00
#
_symmetry.space_group_name_H-M   'P 1'
#
loop_
_entity.id
_entity.type
_entity.pdbx_description
1 polymer ?
#
loop_
_entity_poly.entity_id
_entity_poly.type
_entity_poly.pdbx_seq_one_letter_code
_entity_poly.pdbx_strand_id
1 'polypeptide(L)'
;MKKISLISIFVLLFLYQCSNEKKNITNNNLNELSYVGGERDKVNEELRLSKEKMWEEANRYKAAITDTTFLQTKGKMSEMAINPFTGNGQNQYYALNQVIYLKALERVKKHLFIKDSLLVCDLKSGVEIRISEDLFQYIMDLLKNWNLGIKEGKYKIVKTKNNSYDIEAIPQ
;
A
#
# COMPACT_ATOMS: atom_id res chain seq x y z
N MET A 1 12.11 -30.87 13.90
CA MET A 1 11.28 -30.54 12.70
C MET A 1 10.91 -29.06 12.77
N LYS A 2 11.52 -28.25 11.90
CA LYS A 2 11.31 -26.80 11.85
C LYS A 2 9.99 -26.51 11.12
N LYS A 3 9.01 -25.93 11.81
CA LYS A 3 7.84 -25.33 11.14
C LYS A 3 8.24 -23.95 10.64
N ILE A 4 8.32 -23.81 9.33
CA ILE A 4 8.48 -22.53 8.65
C ILE A 4 7.12 -21.82 8.75
N SER A 5 7.06 -20.71 9.49
CA SER A 5 5.89 -19.83 9.50
C SER A 5 6.16 -18.66 8.57
N LEU A 6 5.69 -18.75 7.33
CA LEU A 6 5.49 -17.60 6.46
C LEU A 6 4.06 -17.10 6.70
N ILE A 7 3.88 -16.20 7.64
CA ILE A 7 2.70 -15.34 7.69
C ILE A 7 3.22 -13.91 7.86
N SER A 8 3.78 -13.38 6.78
CA SER A 8 3.96 -11.95 6.63
C SER A 8 2.57 -11.38 6.32
N ILE A 9 2.04 -10.63 7.28
CA ILE A 9 0.73 -9.99 7.29
C ILE A 9 0.49 -9.25 5.96
N PHE A 10 -0.28 -9.89 5.07
CA PHE A 10 -0.97 -9.26 3.95
C PHE A 10 -2.43 -9.08 4.37
N VAL A 11 -2.65 -8.33 5.44
CA VAL A 11 -4.00 -7.97 5.88
C VAL A 11 -4.31 -6.60 5.30
N LEU A 12 -4.98 -6.64 4.16
CA LEU A 12 -6.03 -5.75 3.68
C LEU A 12 -6.08 -5.92 2.17
N LEU A 13 -6.83 -6.92 1.71
CA LEU A 13 -7.52 -7.03 0.41
C LEU A 13 -8.13 -8.44 0.34
N PHE A 14 -9.36 -8.54 -0.18
CA PHE A 14 -10.20 -9.75 -0.33
C PHE A 14 -11.17 -10.08 0.79
N LEU A 15 -12.15 -9.18 1.01
CA LEU A 15 -13.54 -9.61 1.26
C LEU A 15 -14.48 -8.85 0.33
N TYR A 16 -14.36 -9.13 -0.97
CA TYR A 16 -15.42 -8.88 -1.95
C TYR A 16 -15.54 -10.12 -2.83
N GLN A 17 -16.05 -11.22 -2.25
CA GLN A 17 -16.72 -12.22 -3.08
C GLN A 17 -18.16 -11.77 -3.23
N CYS A 18 -18.46 -11.10 -4.35
CA CYS A 18 -19.83 -11.03 -4.83
C CYS A 18 -20.32 -12.45 -5.10
N SER A 19 -21.42 -12.83 -4.45
CA SER A 19 -22.20 -14.01 -4.78
C SER A 19 -22.79 -13.83 -6.20
N ASN A 20 -22.34 -14.65 -7.15
CA ASN A 20 -22.99 -14.76 -8.45
C ASN A 20 -24.04 -15.88 -8.38
N GLU A 21 -25.27 -15.54 -7.99
CA GLU A 21 -26.41 -16.38 -8.32
C GLU A 21 -26.64 -16.34 -9.84
N LYS A 22 -26.43 -17.48 -10.51
CA LYS A 22 -26.84 -17.66 -11.90
C LYS A 22 -28.37 -17.74 -11.95
N LYS A 23 -29.04 -16.64 -12.27
CA LYS A 23 -30.43 -16.68 -12.76
C LYS A 23 -30.43 -16.97 -14.26
N ASN A 24 -30.92 -18.15 -14.63
CA ASN A 24 -31.30 -18.49 -16.00
C ASN A 24 -32.47 -17.60 -16.43
N ILE A 25 -32.29 -16.79 -17.47
CA ILE A 25 -33.38 -16.15 -18.20
C ILE A 25 -33.24 -16.55 -19.67
N THR A 26 -34.29 -17.20 -20.17
CA THR A 26 -34.42 -17.74 -21.52
C THR A 26 -34.66 -16.62 -22.54
N ASN A 27 -34.07 -16.81 -23.72
CA ASN A 27 -34.03 -16.00 -24.95
C ASN A 27 -35.23 -15.09 -25.28
N ASN A 28 -34.93 -13.85 -25.72
CA ASN A 28 -35.26 -13.32 -27.06
C ASN A 28 -34.84 -11.83 -27.19
N ASN A 29 -33.63 -11.58 -27.70
CA ASN A 29 -33.22 -10.39 -28.48
C ASN A 29 -31.70 -10.42 -28.71
N LEU A 30 -31.26 -11.14 -29.75
CA LEU A 30 -29.84 -11.36 -30.05
C LEU A 30 -29.16 -10.26 -30.89
N ASN A 31 -29.88 -9.19 -31.27
CA ASN A 31 -29.30 -8.10 -32.07
C ASN A 31 -28.94 -6.83 -31.27
N GLU A 32 -29.27 -6.75 -29.98
CA GLU A 32 -28.93 -5.60 -29.13
C GLU A 32 -27.83 -5.93 -28.09
N LEU A 33 -27.53 -7.22 -27.90
CA LEU A 33 -26.53 -7.70 -26.94
C LEU A 33 -25.08 -7.71 -27.49
N SER A 34 -24.91 -7.71 -28.81
CA SER A 34 -23.59 -7.80 -29.46
C SER A 34 -22.84 -6.47 -29.51
N TYR A 35 -23.55 -5.34 -29.58
CA TYR A 35 -22.96 -4.00 -29.62
C TYR A 35 -22.41 -3.58 -28.25
N VAL A 36 -23.13 -3.92 -27.17
CA VAL A 36 -22.75 -3.63 -25.78
C VAL A 36 -21.63 -4.55 -25.27
N GLY A 37 -21.41 -5.70 -25.91
CA GLY A 37 -20.28 -6.60 -25.62
C GLY A 37 -18.94 -6.00 -26.05
N GLY A 38 -18.83 -5.63 -27.33
CA GLY A 38 -17.56 -5.13 -27.90
C GLY A 38 -17.05 -3.82 -27.30
N GLU A 39 -17.95 -2.93 -26.84
CA GLU A 39 -17.56 -1.66 -26.21
C GLU A 39 -17.11 -1.85 -24.76
N ARG A 40 -17.77 -2.73 -24.00
CA ARG A 40 -17.33 -3.12 -22.65
C ARG A 40 -15.99 -3.87 -22.67
N ASP A 41 -15.77 -4.70 -23.69
CA ASP A 41 -14.51 -5.44 -23.84
C ASP A 41 -13.34 -4.50 -24.15
N LYS A 42 -13.57 -3.46 -24.98
CA LYS A 42 -12.57 -2.41 -25.24
C LYS A 42 -12.26 -1.57 -24.00
N VAL A 43 -13.27 -1.12 -23.26
CA VAL A 43 -13.09 -0.36 -22.01
C VAL A 43 -12.35 -1.18 -20.96
N ASN A 44 -12.64 -2.47 -20.84
CA ASN A 44 -11.94 -3.37 -19.93
C ASN A 44 -10.46 -3.55 -20.33
N GLU A 45 -10.19 -3.63 -21.62
CA GLU A 45 -8.84 -3.75 -22.15
C GLU A 45 -8.01 -2.47 -21.95
N GLU A 46 -8.59 -1.30 -22.20
CA GLU A 46 -7.96 -0.01 -21.93
C GLU A 46 -7.63 0.15 -20.44
N LEU A 47 -8.54 -0.26 -19.55
CA LEU A 47 -8.33 -0.27 -18.11
C LEU A 47 -7.17 -1.21 -17.72
N ARG A 48 -7.08 -2.38 -18.34
CA ARG A 48 -5.98 -3.34 -18.12
C ARG A 48 -4.65 -2.74 -18.55
N LEU A 49 -4.56 -2.21 -19.77
CA LEU A 49 -3.35 -1.58 -20.31
C LEU A 49 -2.90 -0.37 -19.47
N SER A 50 -3.85 0.45 -19.01
CA SER A 50 -3.58 1.57 -18.10
C SER A 50 -2.97 1.12 -16.78
N LYS A 51 -3.52 0.05 -16.17
CA LYS A 51 -2.97 -0.56 -14.96
C LYS A 51 -1.57 -1.12 -15.17
N GLU A 52 -1.34 -1.81 -16.29
CA GLU A 52 -0.03 -2.38 -16.63
C GLU A 52 1.01 -1.28 -16.79
N LYS A 53 0.70 -0.22 -17.55
CA LYS A 53 1.59 0.93 -17.73
C LYS A 53 1.93 1.62 -16.41
N MET A 54 0.94 1.80 -15.53
CA MET A 54 1.13 2.40 -14.20
C MET A 54 2.10 1.58 -13.34
N TRP A 55 1.94 0.26 -13.32
CA TRP A 55 2.83 -0.63 -12.57
C TRP A 55 4.21 -0.74 -13.19
N GLU A 56 4.30 -0.73 -14.53
CA GLU A 56 5.57 -0.72 -15.24
C GLU A 56 6.39 0.54 -14.89
N GLU A 57 5.75 1.71 -14.89
CA GLU A 57 6.37 2.96 -14.46
C GLU A 57 6.81 2.92 -13.00
N ALA A 58 5.94 2.46 -12.09
CA ALA A 58 6.27 2.33 -10.68
C ALA A 58 7.45 1.37 -10.45
N ASN A 59 7.53 0.27 -11.19
CA ASN A 59 8.61 -0.70 -11.12
C ASN A 59 9.93 -0.15 -11.67
N ARG A 60 9.89 0.60 -12.79
CA ARG A 60 11.06 1.32 -13.30
C ARG A 60 11.57 2.33 -12.28
N TYR A 61 10.67 3.11 -11.69
CA TYR A 61 11.04 4.06 -10.65
C TYR A 61 11.64 3.34 -9.43
N LYS A 62 11.00 2.26 -8.95
CA LYS A 62 11.50 1.41 -7.85
C LYS A 62 12.93 0.92 -8.09
N ALA A 63 13.24 0.49 -9.31
CA ALA A 63 14.58 0.02 -9.68
C ALA A 63 15.63 1.15 -9.73
N ALA A 64 15.21 2.39 -10.01
CA ALA A 64 16.09 3.55 -10.10
C ALA A 64 16.30 4.29 -8.75
N ILE A 65 15.54 3.96 -7.70
CA ILE A 65 15.69 4.60 -6.38
C ILE A 65 17.03 4.19 -5.76
N THR A 66 17.80 5.19 -5.35
CA THR A 66 19.01 5.05 -4.53
C THR A 66 18.80 5.66 -3.15
N ASP A 67 19.76 5.49 -2.25
CA ASP A 67 19.74 6.16 -0.94
C ASP A 67 19.80 7.70 -1.05
N THR A 68 20.25 8.23 -2.19
CA THR A 68 20.32 9.69 -2.45
C THR A 68 19.09 10.25 -3.19
N THR A 69 18.17 9.41 -3.64
CA THR A 69 16.96 9.87 -4.33
C THR A 69 16.05 10.61 -3.35
N PHE A 70 15.62 11.82 -3.69
CA PHE A 70 14.60 12.52 -2.92
C PHE A 70 13.22 11.89 -3.18
N LEU A 71 12.51 11.49 -2.12
CA LEU A 71 11.23 10.78 -2.22
C LEU A 71 10.07 11.72 -1.87
N GLN A 72 9.15 11.90 -2.80
CA GLN A 72 7.94 12.71 -2.63
C GLN A 72 6.81 12.14 -3.48
N THR A 73 5.65 11.93 -2.86
CA THR A 73 4.47 11.43 -3.56
C THR A 73 3.95 12.44 -4.59
N LYS A 74 3.23 11.94 -5.60
CA LYS A 74 2.42 12.79 -6.47
C LYS A 74 1.20 13.26 -5.68
N GLY A 75 1.14 14.57 -5.43
CA GLY A 75 0.18 15.18 -4.51
C GLY A 75 0.62 15.03 -3.05
N LYS A 76 -0.12 15.71 -2.15
CA LYS A 76 0.11 15.66 -0.71
C LYS A 76 -0.10 14.23 -0.20
N MET A 77 0.84 13.74 0.62
CA MET A 77 0.73 12.42 1.22
C MET A 77 -0.54 12.30 2.09
N SER A 78 -1.26 11.19 1.90
CA SER A 78 -2.49 10.85 2.62
C SER A 78 -2.86 9.39 2.35
N GLU A 79 -3.80 8.83 3.12
CA GLU A 79 -4.42 7.53 2.83
C GLU A 79 -4.93 7.44 1.38
N MET A 80 -5.59 8.50 0.89
CA MET A 80 -6.10 8.55 -0.48
C MET A 80 -4.99 8.51 -1.52
N ALA A 81 -3.83 9.12 -1.23
CA ALA A 81 -2.70 9.17 -2.16
C ALA A 81 -2.12 7.77 -2.44
N ILE A 82 -2.27 6.83 -1.51
CA ILE A 82 -1.82 5.43 -1.61
C ILE A 82 -2.97 4.43 -1.68
N ASN A 83 -4.22 4.89 -1.85
CA ASN A 83 -5.37 4.03 -2.08
C ASN A 83 -5.52 3.75 -3.59
N PRO A 84 -5.74 2.50 -4.04
CA PRO A 84 -5.98 2.19 -5.44
C PRO A 84 -7.24 2.87 -6.01
N PHE A 85 -8.22 3.19 -5.15
CA PHE A 85 -9.47 3.83 -5.54
C PHE A 85 -9.73 5.09 -4.70
N THR A 86 -10.28 6.11 -5.33
CA THR A 86 -10.70 7.37 -4.70
C THR A 86 -12.16 7.64 -5.02
N GLY A 87 -12.75 8.67 -4.41
CA GLY A 87 -14.09 9.15 -4.79
C GLY A 87 -14.22 9.54 -6.27
N ASN A 88 -13.10 9.74 -6.97
CA ASN A 88 -13.04 10.08 -8.38
C ASN A 88 -12.69 8.89 -9.29
N GLY A 89 -12.75 7.65 -8.77
CA GLY A 89 -12.37 6.44 -9.50
C GLY A 89 -10.94 5.99 -9.22
N GLN A 90 -10.32 5.32 -10.19
CA GLN A 90 -8.97 4.75 -10.03
C GLN A 90 -7.93 5.84 -9.77
N ASN A 91 -7.12 5.65 -8.73
CA ASN A 91 -6.00 6.53 -8.46
C ASN A 91 -4.85 6.23 -9.43
N GLN A 92 -4.62 7.13 -10.39
CA GLN A 92 -3.56 7.00 -11.39
C GLN A 92 -2.13 7.00 -10.80
N TYR A 93 -1.94 7.55 -9.60
CA TYR A 93 -0.63 7.63 -8.95
C TYR A 93 -0.41 6.57 -7.88
N TYR A 94 -1.40 5.71 -7.64
CA TYR A 94 -1.37 4.69 -6.57
C TYR A 94 -0.08 3.88 -6.55
N ALA A 95 0.30 3.26 -7.69
CA ALA A 95 1.44 2.36 -7.72
C ALA A 95 2.76 3.09 -7.43
N LEU A 96 2.94 4.28 -8.03
CA LEU A 96 4.12 5.11 -7.81
C LEU A 96 4.19 5.61 -6.35
N ASN A 97 3.08 6.12 -5.82
CA ASN A 97 3.00 6.61 -4.45
C ASN A 97 3.23 5.49 -3.42
N GLN A 98 2.76 4.27 -3.69
CA GLN A 98 3.05 3.10 -2.86
C GLN A 98 4.55 2.78 -2.83
N VAL A 99 5.23 2.79 -3.98
CA VAL A 99 6.70 2.58 -4.04
C VAL A 99 7.43 3.64 -3.22
N ILE A 100 7.06 4.92 -3.39
CA ILE A 100 7.64 6.05 -2.68
C ILE A 100 7.44 5.92 -1.17
N TYR A 101 6.20 5.66 -0.74
CA TYR A 101 5.83 5.51 0.66
C TYR A 101 6.59 4.36 1.33
N LEU A 102 6.62 3.18 0.70
CA LEU A 102 7.33 2.02 1.26
C LEU A 102 8.83 2.28 1.38
N LYS A 103 9.43 2.95 0.39
CA LYS A 103 10.86 3.32 0.44
C LYS A 103 11.16 4.37 1.50
N ALA A 104 10.26 5.34 1.69
CA ALA A 104 10.39 6.32 2.78
C ALA A 104 10.23 5.65 4.16
N LEU A 105 9.27 4.74 4.32
CA LEU A 105 9.08 3.98 5.55
C LEU A 105 10.31 3.11 5.86
N GLU A 106 10.92 2.47 4.85
CA GLU A 106 12.18 1.74 5.01
C GLU A 106 13.31 2.65 5.55
N ARG A 107 13.40 3.91 5.06
CA ARG A 107 14.39 4.87 5.56
C ARG A 107 14.12 5.25 7.01
N VAL A 108 12.88 5.62 7.36
CA VAL A 108 12.50 5.95 8.75
C VAL A 108 12.77 4.77 9.69
N LYS A 109 12.45 3.55 9.25
CA LYS A 109 12.67 2.31 10.00
C LYS A 109 14.14 2.09 10.40
N LYS A 110 15.12 2.58 9.65
CA LYS A 110 16.56 2.51 10.01
C LYS A 110 16.92 3.36 11.24
N HIS A 111 16.06 4.31 11.60
CA HIS A 111 16.22 5.26 12.69
C HIS A 111 15.34 4.92 13.90
N LEU A 112 14.73 3.72 13.91
CA LEU A 112 13.93 3.26 15.03
C LEU A 112 14.80 2.57 16.08
N PHE A 113 14.50 2.86 17.34
CA PHE A 113 15.03 2.16 18.49
C PHE A 113 13.92 1.93 19.52
N ILE A 114 14.14 1.02 20.46
CA ILE A 114 13.20 0.73 21.53
C ILE A 114 13.58 1.54 22.76
N LYS A 115 12.60 2.25 23.33
CA LYS A 115 12.71 2.89 24.65
C LYS A 115 11.38 2.72 25.37
N ASP A 116 11.44 2.28 26.63
CA ASP A 116 10.25 2.06 27.47
C ASP A 116 9.19 1.17 26.78
N SER A 117 9.64 0.11 26.11
CA SER A 117 8.82 -0.84 25.32
C SER A 117 8.05 -0.24 24.13
N LEU A 118 8.41 0.97 23.69
CA LEU A 118 7.81 1.66 22.55
C LEU A 118 8.85 1.88 21.44
N LEU A 119 8.35 2.06 20.22
CA LEU A 119 9.15 2.49 19.08
C LEU A 119 9.41 3.99 19.16
N VAL A 120 10.68 4.39 19.11
CA VAL A 120 11.09 5.79 19.08
C VAL A 120 11.95 6.02 17.84
N CYS A 121 11.77 7.18 17.20
CA CYS A 121 12.56 7.64 16.07
C CYS A 121 13.37 8.87 16.49
N ASP A 122 14.65 8.95 16.11
CA ASP A 122 15.53 10.09 16.42
C ASP A 122 15.52 11.20 15.35
N LEU A 123 14.86 10.96 14.21
CA LEU A 123 14.71 11.94 13.13
C LEU A 123 13.85 13.12 13.56
N LYS A 124 14.24 14.33 13.14
CA LYS A 124 13.51 15.58 13.38
C LYS A 124 12.69 16.03 12.18
N SER A 125 13.08 15.63 10.97
CA SER A 125 12.45 16.06 9.71
C SER A 125 12.70 15.08 8.57
N GLY A 126 11.90 15.19 7.50
CA GLY A 126 12.04 14.34 6.32
C GLY A 126 13.33 14.57 5.54
N VAL A 127 13.89 15.78 5.58
CA VAL A 127 15.10 16.14 4.80
C VAL A 127 16.34 15.35 5.25
N GLU A 128 16.42 14.96 6.53
CA GLU A 128 17.52 14.15 7.08
C GLU A 128 17.67 12.80 6.36
N ILE A 129 16.57 12.27 5.83
CA ILE A 129 16.52 11.02 5.06
C ILE A 129 16.01 11.24 3.63
N ARG A 130 16.08 12.48 3.13
CA ARG A 130 15.74 12.87 1.75
C ARG A 130 14.32 12.44 1.35
N ILE A 131 13.35 12.69 2.21
CA ILE A 131 11.92 12.53 1.90
C ILE A 131 11.19 13.86 2.12
N SER A 132 10.05 14.06 1.47
CA SER A 132 9.23 15.25 1.70
C SER A 132 8.67 15.29 3.12
N GLU A 133 8.47 16.50 3.65
CA GLU A 133 8.05 16.69 5.03
C GLU A 133 6.64 16.15 5.30
N ASP A 134 5.71 16.30 4.34
CA ASP A 134 4.36 15.75 4.46
C ASP A 134 4.36 14.21 4.50
N LEU A 135 5.25 13.57 3.74
CA LEU A 135 5.45 12.11 3.79
C LEU A 135 6.08 11.67 5.10
N PHE A 136 7.07 12.42 5.61
CA PHE A 136 7.66 12.18 6.93
C PHE A 136 6.61 12.25 8.04
N GLN A 137 5.84 13.33 8.11
CA GLN A 137 4.80 13.50 9.15
C GLN A 137 3.75 12.38 9.10
N TYR A 138 3.33 11.97 7.90
CA TYR A 138 2.41 10.84 7.74
C TYR A 138 2.98 9.53 8.31
N ILE A 139 4.27 9.24 8.09
CA ILE A 139 4.94 8.07 8.67
C ILE A 139 5.07 8.22 10.20
N MET A 140 5.36 9.42 10.71
CA MET A 140 5.43 9.66 12.16
C MET A 140 4.08 9.41 12.85
N ASP A 141 2.97 9.76 12.21
CA ASP A 141 1.63 9.47 12.71
C ASP A 141 1.31 7.97 12.70
N LEU A 142 1.76 7.24 11.68
CA LEU A 142 1.69 5.77 11.68
C LEU A 142 2.43 5.17 12.89
N LEU A 143 3.64 5.65 13.19
CA LEU A 143 4.41 5.18 14.35
C LEU A 143 3.71 5.49 15.68
N LYS A 144 3.03 6.64 15.80
CA LYS A 144 2.18 6.95 16.97
C LYS A 144 1.05 5.94 17.11
N ASN A 145 0.37 5.59 16.01
CA ASN A 145 -0.70 4.59 16.01
C ASN A 145 -0.20 3.19 16.37
N TRP A 146 0.99 2.80 15.90
CA TRP A 146 1.63 1.55 16.30
C TRP A 146 1.90 1.51 17.80
N ASN A 147 2.48 2.58 18.35
CA ASN A 147 2.72 2.70 19.78
C ASN A 147 1.44 2.70 20.61
N LEU A 148 0.34 3.27 20.11
CA LEU A 148 -0.96 3.17 20.76
C LEU A 148 -1.42 1.71 20.82
N GLY A 149 -1.39 0.99 19.71
CA GLY A 149 -1.77 -0.43 19.69
C GLY A 149 -0.84 -1.32 20.52
N ILE A 150 0.44 -0.97 20.67
CA ILE A 150 1.36 -1.65 21.61
C ILE A 150 0.90 -1.46 23.06
N LYS A 151 0.58 -0.21 23.46
CA LYS A 151 0.07 0.09 24.81
C LYS A 151 -1.25 -0.61 25.12
N GLU A 152 -2.10 -0.74 24.13
CA GLU A 152 -3.40 -1.41 24.24
C GLU A 152 -3.29 -2.95 24.17
N GLY A 153 -2.08 -3.51 24.03
CA GLY A 153 -1.89 -4.96 23.92
C GLY A 153 -2.40 -5.56 22.60
N LYS A 154 -2.66 -4.74 21.58
CA LYS A 154 -3.09 -5.17 20.24
C LYS A 154 -1.91 -5.57 19.35
N TYR A 155 -0.74 -4.97 19.59
CA TYR A 155 0.46 -5.18 18.80
C TYR A 155 1.67 -5.55 19.68
N LYS A 156 2.58 -6.33 19.11
CA LYS A 156 3.93 -6.55 19.64
C LYS A 156 4.98 -6.05 18.65
N ILE A 157 6.09 -5.53 19.17
CA ILE A 157 7.25 -5.15 18.36
C ILE A 157 7.98 -6.41 17.90
N VAL A 158 8.34 -6.47 16.63
CA VAL A 158 9.18 -7.54 16.06
C VAL A 158 10.43 -6.96 15.42
N LYS A 159 11.56 -7.65 15.59
CA LYS A 159 12.82 -7.26 14.97
C LYS A 159 12.90 -7.84 13.56
N THR A 160 13.18 -6.99 12.59
CA THR A 160 13.31 -7.41 11.18
C THR A 160 14.72 -7.92 10.89
N LYS A 161 14.88 -8.63 9.78
CA LYS A 161 16.19 -9.15 9.32
C LYS A 161 17.25 -8.07 9.12
N ASN A 162 16.82 -6.83 8.85
CA ASN A 162 17.70 -5.69 8.59
C ASN A 162 18.04 -4.92 9.87
N ASN A 163 17.94 -5.56 11.04
CA ASN A 163 18.21 -4.96 12.35
C ASN A 163 17.32 -3.75 12.68
N SER A 164 16.16 -3.65 12.04
CA SER A 164 15.13 -2.63 12.25
C SER A 164 13.90 -3.26 12.95
N TYR A 165 12.77 -2.56 13.01
CA TYR A 165 11.57 -2.95 13.75
C TYR A 165 10.30 -2.88 12.89
N ASP A 166 9.36 -3.77 13.20
CA ASP A 166 7.99 -3.78 12.70
C ASP A 166 7.02 -4.11 13.84
N ILE A 167 5.72 -4.16 13.55
CA ILE A 167 4.71 -4.66 14.47
C ILE A 167 3.98 -5.90 13.92
N GLU A 168 3.55 -6.76 14.84
CA GLU A 168 2.63 -7.87 14.54
C GLU A 168 1.38 -7.75 15.41
N ALA A 169 0.22 -8.09 14.84
CA ALA A 169 -1.03 -8.22 15.59
C ALA A 169 -0.95 -9.36 16.60
N ILE A 170 -1.47 -9.12 17.80
CA ILE A 170 -1.70 -10.13 18.82
C ILE A 170 -3.13 -10.64 18.61
N PRO A 171 -3.34 -11.94 18.28
CA PRO A 171 -4.67 -12.52 18.19
C PRO A 171 -5.41 -12.35 19.53
N GLN A 172 -6.68 -11.94 19.47
CA GLN A 172 -7.56 -11.85 20.63
C GLN A 172 -8.31 -13.16 20.86
#